data_AF-A0A4P6LSJ2-F1
#
_entry.id   AF-A0A4P6LSJ2-F1
#
_cell.length_a   1.000
_cell.length_b   1.000
_cell.length_c   1.000
_cell.angle_alpha   90.00
_cell.angle_beta   90.00
_cell.angle_gamma   90.00
#
_symmetry.space_group_name_H-M   'P 1'
#
loop_
_entity.id
_entity.type
_entity.pdbx_description
1 polymer ?
#
loop_
_entity_poly.entity_id
_entity_poly.type
_entity_poly.pdbx_seq_one_letter_code
_entity_poly.pdbx_strand_id
1 'polypeptide(L)'
;MELDAIRKKLDKLDQSLDYIILLRLSLAILVGEVKEEQHLPIYQAAREEKIYNSQKSFSEQTGADPELLTQIFQELIHAAIRIEKNLDQYRFEIKDTDIEAVEQALSLSDHVLDDFISHMDSVKEILQKNGIAGNQHLATLSGYYKSMLADLDRDE
;
A
#
# COMPACT_ATOMS: atom_id res chain seq x y z
N MET A 1 -17.23 13.68 19.27
CA MET A 1 -16.28 13.31 18.20
C MET A 1 -15.45 14.52 17.86
N GLU A 2 -14.25 14.55 18.41
CA GLU A 2 -13.31 15.65 18.23
C GLU A 2 -12.47 15.47 16.96
N LEU A 3 -12.16 16.59 16.29
CA LEU A 3 -11.33 16.61 15.09
C LEU A 3 -9.96 15.96 15.31
N ASP A 4 -9.39 16.13 16.50
CA ASP A 4 -8.08 15.58 16.84
C ASP A 4 -8.10 14.04 16.94
N ALA A 5 -9.22 13.43 17.31
CA ALA A 5 -9.36 11.97 17.30
C ALA A 5 -9.33 11.41 15.86
N ILE A 6 -9.91 12.14 14.91
CA ILE A 6 -9.87 11.80 13.48
C ILE A 6 -8.43 11.95 12.96
N ARG A 7 -7.77 13.07 13.28
CA ARG A 7 -6.37 13.31 12.88
C ARG A 7 -5.43 12.22 13.35
N LYS A 8 -5.54 11.78 14.61
CA LYS A 8 -4.75 10.64 15.12
C LYS A 8 -4.96 9.34 14.32
N LYS A 9 -6.17 9.12 13.77
CA LYS A 9 -6.43 7.96 12.90
C LYS A 9 -5.79 8.14 11.52
N LEU A 10 -5.83 9.35 10.97
CA LEU A 10 -5.11 9.70 9.74
C LEU A 10 -3.61 9.51 9.91
N ASP A 11 -3.01 10.07 10.98
CA ASP A 11 -1.57 9.96 11.25
C ASP A 11 -1.10 8.49 11.30
N LYS A 12 -1.92 7.60 11.88
CA LYS A 12 -1.61 6.15 11.90
C LYS A 12 -1.64 5.53 10.50
N LEU A 13 -2.61 5.91 9.67
CA LEU A 13 -2.70 5.44 8.28
C LEU A 13 -1.53 5.99 7.46
N ASP A 14 -1.20 7.26 7.62
CA ASP A 14 -0.10 7.91 6.91
C ASP A 14 1.24 7.28 7.28
N GLN A 15 1.49 7.02 8.56
CA GLN A 15 2.68 6.27 9.00
C GLN A 15 2.73 4.85 8.40
N SER A 16 1.57 4.20 8.25
CA SER A 16 1.51 2.88 7.60
C SER A 16 1.85 2.99 6.11
N LEU A 17 1.40 4.04 5.42
CA LEU A 17 1.75 4.31 4.04
C LEU A 17 3.26 4.53 3.87
N ASP A 18 3.91 5.28 4.77
CA ASP A 18 5.35 5.51 4.74
C ASP A 18 6.14 4.19 4.74
N TYR A 19 5.79 3.27 5.65
CA TYR A 19 6.46 1.97 5.72
C TYR A 19 6.13 1.07 4.52
N ILE A 20 4.89 1.07 4.03
CA ILE A 20 4.51 0.29 2.83
C ILE A 20 5.29 0.79 1.61
N ILE A 21 5.43 2.11 1.45
CA ILE A 21 6.19 2.71 0.36
C ILE A 21 7.67 2.34 0.47
N LEU A 22 8.25 2.42 1.68
CA LEU A 22 9.64 2.02 1.93
C LEU A 22 9.89 0.56 1.52
N LEU A 23 9.05 -0.37 2.00
CA LEU A 23 9.16 -1.79 1.66
C LEU A 23 8.95 -2.05 0.16
N ARG A 24 8.03 -1.33 -0.47
CA ARG A 24 7.82 -1.44 -1.92
C ARG A 24 9.05 -0.97 -2.72
N LEU A 25 9.71 0.10 -2.28
CA LEU A 25 10.91 0.62 -2.94
C LEU A 25 12.14 -0.26 -2.71
N SER A 26 12.26 -0.92 -1.55
CA SER A 26 13.36 -1.88 -1.34
C SER A 26 13.27 -3.06 -2.32
N LEU A 27 12.06 -3.55 -2.61
CA LEU A 27 11.84 -4.57 -3.64
C LEU A 27 12.21 -4.09 -5.06
N ALA A 28 12.20 -2.79 -5.35
CA ALA A 28 12.62 -2.27 -6.65
C ALA A 28 14.13 -2.47 -6.90
N ILE A 29 14.94 -2.52 -5.85
CA ILE A 29 16.38 -2.86 -5.95
C ILE A 29 16.51 -4.28 -6.49
N LEU A 30 15.84 -5.24 -5.85
CA LEU A 30 15.85 -6.65 -6.27
C LEU A 30 15.29 -6.84 -7.68
N VAL A 31 14.24 -6.11 -8.05
CA VAL A 31 13.70 -6.11 -9.43
C VAL A 31 14.78 -5.65 -10.42
N GLY A 32 15.52 -4.60 -10.10
CA GLY A 32 16.59 -4.09 -10.94
C GLY A 32 17.74 -5.09 -11.09
N GLU A 33 18.16 -5.73 -10.00
CA GLU A 33 19.20 -6.77 -10.00
C GLU A 33 18.81 -7.94 -10.92
N VAL A 34 17.59 -8.48 -10.74
CA VAL A 34 17.07 -9.57 -11.59
C VAL A 34 17.00 -9.15 -13.06
N LYS A 35 16.59 -7.92 -13.36
CA LYS A 35 16.55 -7.42 -14.73
C LYS A 35 17.94 -7.27 -15.33
N GLU A 36 18.93 -6.80 -14.57
CA GLU A 36 20.32 -6.70 -15.04
C GLU A 36 20.90 -8.07 -15.34
N GLU A 37 20.73 -9.03 -14.43
CA GLU A 37 21.19 -10.43 -14.57
C GLU A 37 20.56 -11.12 -15.78
N GLN A 38 19.28 -10.89 -16.02
CA GLN A 38 18.53 -11.49 -17.13
C GLN A 38 18.54 -10.65 -18.41
N HIS A 39 19.27 -9.53 -18.43
CA HIS A 39 19.30 -8.58 -19.54
C HIS A 39 17.91 -8.11 -20.00
N LEU A 40 16.99 -7.92 -19.05
CA LEU A 40 15.65 -7.42 -19.29
C LEU A 40 15.63 -5.89 -19.33
N PRO A 41 14.73 -5.28 -20.12
CA PRO A 41 14.58 -3.82 -20.13
C PRO A 41 14.01 -3.31 -18.80
N ILE A 42 14.52 -2.16 -18.34
CA ILE A 42 14.00 -1.43 -17.17
C ILE A 42 12.52 -1.08 -17.39
N TYR A 43 12.21 -0.46 -18.53
CA TYR A 43 10.85 -0.08 -18.88
C TYR A 43 10.07 -1.27 -19.48
N GLN A 44 8.92 -1.56 -18.88
CA GLN A 44 8.04 -2.67 -19.29
C GLN A 44 6.58 -2.19 -19.31
N ALA A 45 6.15 -1.60 -20.42
CA ALA A 45 4.82 -1.00 -20.57
C ALA A 45 3.66 -1.92 -20.12
N ALA A 46 3.72 -3.21 -20.47
CA ALA A 46 2.70 -4.18 -20.09
C ALA A 46 2.56 -4.36 -18.57
N ARG A 47 3.65 -4.19 -17.81
CA ARG A 47 3.62 -4.25 -16.34
C ARG A 47 2.94 -3.03 -15.76
N GLU A 48 3.23 -1.85 -16.29
CA GLU A 48 2.61 -0.59 -15.86
C GLU A 48 1.10 -0.59 -16.16
N GLU A 49 0.71 -1.01 -17.38
CA GLU A 49 -0.69 -1.14 -17.77
C GLU A 49 -1.46 -2.08 -16.82
N LYS A 50 -0.86 -3.21 -16.44
CA LYS A 50 -1.46 -4.11 -15.45
C LYS A 50 -1.69 -3.42 -14.10
N ILE A 51 -0.74 -2.61 -13.64
CA ILE A 51 -0.87 -1.86 -12.38
C ILE A 51 -1.99 -0.82 -12.48
N TYR A 52 -2.04 -0.03 -13.55
CA TYR A 52 -3.08 0.98 -13.75
C TYR A 52 -4.48 0.36 -13.87
N ASN A 53 -4.60 -0.77 -14.56
CA ASN A 53 -5.87 -1.52 -14.64
C ASN A 53 -6.32 -2.02 -13.26
N SER A 54 -5.39 -2.48 -12.41
CA SER A 54 -5.70 -2.83 -11.02
C SER A 54 -6.20 -1.63 -10.22
N GLN A 55 -5.58 -0.45 -10.36
CA GLN A 55 -6.03 0.77 -9.66
C GLN A 55 -7.41 1.23 -10.11
N LYS A 56 -7.67 1.17 -11.42
CA LYS A 56 -8.98 1.50 -11.98
C LYS A 56 -10.07 0.56 -11.43
N SER A 57 -9.83 -0.75 -11.44
CA SER A 57 -10.76 -1.74 -10.88
C SER A 57 -11.01 -1.52 -9.39
N PHE A 58 -9.96 -1.19 -8.62
CA PHE A 58 -10.09 -0.88 -7.20
C PHE A 58 -10.90 0.40 -6.96
N SER A 59 -10.66 1.46 -7.74
CA SER A 59 -11.42 2.72 -7.67
C SER A 59 -12.90 2.51 -7.93
N GLU A 60 -13.26 1.79 -9.00
CA GLU A 60 -14.66 1.50 -9.37
C GLU A 60 -15.41 0.78 -8.22
N GLN A 61 -14.72 -0.07 -7.47
CA GLN A 61 -15.29 -0.85 -6.37
C GLN A 61 -15.40 -0.07 -5.05
N THR A 62 -14.50 0.88 -4.80
CA THR A 62 -14.32 1.50 -3.48
C THR A 62 -14.70 2.98 -3.40
N GLY A 63 -14.87 3.63 -4.55
CA GLY A 63 -15.11 5.09 -4.62
C GLY A 63 -13.85 5.93 -4.36
N ALA A 64 -12.69 5.29 -4.26
CA ALA A 64 -11.41 6.00 -4.29
C ALA A 64 -11.25 6.71 -5.64
N ASP A 65 -10.63 7.88 -5.65
CA ASP A 65 -10.42 8.67 -6.86
C ASP A 65 -9.47 7.93 -7.83
N PRO A 66 -9.94 7.55 -9.04
CA PRO A 66 -9.12 6.81 -9.99
C PRO A 66 -7.93 7.61 -10.51
N GLU A 67 -8.07 8.93 -10.65
CA GLU A 67 -6.99 9.80 -11.13
C GLU A 67 -5.89 9.89 -10.07
N LEU A 68 -6.28 10.09 -8.80
CA LEU A 68 -5.35 10.12 -7.68
C LEU A 68 -4.58 8.80 -7.55
N LEU A 69 -5.28 7.66 -7.54
CA LEU A 69 -4.62 6.35 -7.44
C LEU A 69 -3.65 6.12 -8.60
N THR A 70 -4.04 6.50 -9.81
CA THR A 70 -3.16 6.40 -10.99
C THR A 70 -1.90 7.25 -10.81
N GLN A 71 -2.04 8.50 -10.37
CA GLN A 71 -0.91 9.41 -10.15
C GLN A 71 0.05 8.88 -9.06
N ILE A 72 -0.48 8.38 -7.95
CA ILE A 72 0.34 7.78 -6.88
C ILE A 72 1.16 6.61 -7.44
N PHE A 73 0.52 5.69 -8.16
CA PHE A 73 1.23 4.53 -8.70
C PHE A 73 2.23 4.90 -9.81
N GLN A 74 1.94 5.92 -10.62
CA GLN A 74 2.90 6.48 -11.58
C GLN A 74 4.16 6.97 -10.87
N GLU A 75 4.03 7.74 -9.79
CA GLU A 75 5.18 8.23 -9.03
C GLU A 75 5.97 7.10 -8.35
N LEU A 76 5.27 6.09 -7.83
CA LEU A 76 5.89 4.88 -7.29
C LEU A 76 6.64 4.05 -8.35
N ILE A 77 6.16 4.04 -9.60
CA ILE A 77 6.85 3.40 -10.73
C ILE A 77 8.05 4.25 -11.15
N HIS A 78 7.89 5.58 -11.27
CA HIS A 78 8.98 6.48 -11.59
C HIS A 78 10.12 6.39 -10.55
N ALA A 79 9.78 6.28 -9.27
CA ALA A 79 10.75 6.06 -8.19
C ALA A 79 11.49 4.73 -8.35
N ALA A 80 10.77 3.63 -8.64
CA ALA A 80 11.38 2.34 -8.91
C ALA A 80 12.34 2.39 -10.12
N ILE A 81 11.93 3.01 -11.23
CA ILE A 81 12.78 3.20 -12.41
C ILE A 81 14.05 4.01 -12.07
N ARG A 82 13.96 5.02 -11.19
CA ARG A 82 15.14 5.76 -10.73
C ARG A 82 16.08 4.88 -9.92
N ILE A 83 15.56 3.99 -9.07
CA ILE A 83 16.37 3.00 -8.33
C ILE A 83 17.06 2.06 -9.32
N GLU A 84 16.31 1.47 -10.25
CA GLU A 84 16.84 0.52 -11.26
C GLU A 84 17.92 1.16 -12.16
N LYS A 85 17.80 2.44 -12.50
CA LYS A 85 18.82 3.17 -13.29
C LYS A 85 20.09 3.50 -12.50
N ASN A 86 20.02 3.47 -11.17
CA ASN A 86 21.11 3.85 -10.28
C ASN A 86 21.45 2.72 -9.29
N LEU A 87 21.33 1.46 -9.72
CA LEU A 87 21.52 0.28 -8.84
C LEU A 87 22.85 0.29 -8.09
N ASP A 88 23.91 0.79 -8.69
CA ASP A 88 25.22 0.91 -8.05
C ASP A 88 25.19 1.70 -6.73
N GLN A 89 24.24 2.63 -6.55
CA GLN A 89 24.07 3.38 -5.31
C GLN A 89 23.50 2.54 -4.16
N TYR A 90 23.00 1.34 -4.44
CA TYR A 90 22.36 0.44 -3.48
C TYR A 90 23.19 -0.83 -3.22
N ARG A 91 24.32 -1.01 -3.93
CA ARG A 91 25.23 -2.14 -3.79
C ARG A 91 26.15 -1.94 -2.58
N PHE A 92 25.60 -2.17 -1.40
CA PHE A 92 26.36 -2.18 -0.16
C PHE A 92 26.65 -3.61 0.29
N GLU A 93 27.76 -3.79 1.01
CA GLU A 93 27.97 -5.00 1.79
C GLU A 93 26.98 -5.00 2.95
N ILE A 94 25.98 -5.88 2.89
CA ILE A 94 25.01 -6.09 3.96
C ILE A 94 25.48 -7.30 4.75
N LYS A 95 25.63 -7.15 6.07
CA LYS A 95 26.03 -8.26 6.93
C LYS A 95 24.82 -9.15 7.21
N ASP A 96 25.03 -10.46 7.20
CA ASP A 96 23.98 -11.43 7.57
C ASP A 96 23.36 -11.11 8.93
N THR A 97 24.18 -10.69 9.90
CA THR A 97 23.71 -10.27 11.23
C THR A 97 22.75 -9.08 11.22
N ASP A 98 22.91 -8.15 10.26
CA ASP A 98 22.03 -6.99 10.14
C ASP A 98 20.68 -7.41 9.54
N ILE A 99 20.67 -8.41 8.65
CA ILE A 99 19.45 -9.03 8.11
C ILE A 99 18.73 -9.82 9.20
N GLU A 100 19.45 -10.70 9.90
CA GLU A 100 18.92 -11.49 11.02
C GLU A 100 18.29 -10.60 12.11
N ALA A 101 18.90 -9.44 12.38
CA ALA A 101 18.40 -8.49 13.37
C ALA A 101 17.02 -7.90 13.05
N VAL A 102 16.64 -7.83 11.76
CA VAL A 102 15.33 -7.31 11.32
C VAL A 102 14.37 -8.39 10.85
N GLU A 103 14.86 -9.60 10.57
CA GLU A 103 14.11 -10.71 9.97
C GLU A 103 12.83 -11.02 10.74
N GLN A 104 12.91 -11.21 12.05
CA GLN A 104 11.73 -11.54 12.87
C GLN A 104 10.66 -10.45 12.80
N ALA A 105 11.07 -9.17 12.87
CA ALA A 105 10.14 -8.04 12.84
C ALA A 105 9.48 -7.88 11.46
N LEU A 106 10.26 -8.07 10.39
CA LEU A 106 9.75 -8.01 9.03
C LEU A 106 8.83 -9.20 8.72
N SER A 107 9.18 -10.41 9.13
CA SER A 107 8.32 -11.60 8.96
C SER A 107 6.98 -11.44 9.69
N LEU A 108 6.98 -10.92 10.93
CA LEU A 108 5.74 -10.62 11.64
C LEU A 108 4.93 -9.54 10.91
N SER A 109 5.61 -8.50 10.41
CA SER A 109 4.95 -7.42 9.68
C SER A 109 4.32 -7.91 8.37
N ASP A 110 4.98 -8.83 7.66
CA ASP A 110 4.49 -9.47 6.44
C ASP A 110 3.22 -10.29 6.74
N HIS A 111 3.23 -11.11 7.80
CA HIS A 111 2.04 -11.83 8.25
C HIS A 111 0.89 -10.89 8.65
N VAL A 112 1.17 -9.79 9.36
CA VAL A 112 0.15 -8.79 9.70
C VAL A 112 -0.42 -8.12 8.44
N LEU A 113 0.42 -7.90 7.42
CA LEU A 113 -0.01 -7.34 6.15
C LEU A 113 -0.92 -8.31 5.39
N ASP A 114 -0.58 -9.61 5.35
CA ASP A 114 -1.43 -10.66 4.77
C ASP A 114 -2.80 -10.70 5.45
N ASP A 115 -2.81 -10.73 6.79
CA ASP A 115 -4.05 -10.71 7.58
C ASP A 115 -4.84 -9.43 7.30
N PHE A 116 -4.19 -8.27 7.25
CA PHE A 116 -4.85 -7.00 6.94
C PHE A 116 -5.50 -7.02 5.56
N ILE A 117 -4.79 -7.49 4.53
CA ILE A 117 -5.31 -7.59 3.16
C ILE A 117 -6.52 -8.54 3.14
N SER A 118 -6.43 -9.71 3.79
CA SER A 118 -7.52 -10.68 3.87
C SER A 118 -8.79 -10.09 4.52
N HIS A 119 -8.62 -9.33 5.60
CA HIS A 119 -9.74 -8.64 6.24
C HIS A 119 -10.33 -7.55 5.34
N MET A 120 -9.50 -6.77 4.63
CA MET A 120 -9.98 -5.73 3.71
C MET A 120 -10.71 -6.31 2.50
N ASP A 121 -10.25 -7.44 1.96
CA ASP A 121 -10.95 -8.18 0.92
C ASP A 121 -12.30 -8.70 1.42
N SER A 122 -12.36 -9.20 2.66
CA SER A 122 -13.62 -9.61 3.29
C SER A 122 -14.60 -8.44 3.43
N VAL A 123 -14.13 -7.25 3.85
CA VAL A 123 -14.95 -6.03 3.91
C VAL A 123 -15.49 -5.68 2.53
N LYS A 124 -14.63 -5.67 1.52
CA LYS A 124 -15.00 -5.40 0.13
C LYS A 124 -16.06 -6.38 -0.37
N GLU A 125 -15.91 -7.67 -0.12
CA GLU A 125 -16.89 -8.69 -0.49
C GLU A 125 -18.24 -8.49 0.19
N ILE A 126 -18.25 -8.17 1.49
CA ILE A 126 -19.48 -7.92 2.25
C ILE A 126 -20.23 -6.73 1.65
N LEU A 127 -19.52 -5.63 1.40
CA LEU A 127 -20.12 -4.43 0.81
C LEU A 127 -20.65 -4.71 -0.61
N GLN A 128 -19.87 -5.41 -1.44
CA GLN A 128 -20.29 -5.79 -2.78
C GLN A 128 -21.53 -6.71 -2.78
N LYS A 129 -21.59 -7.72 -1.90
CA LYS A 129 -22.76 -8.61 -1.74
C LYS A 129 -24.02 -7.84 -1.35
N ASN A 130 -23.87 -6.72 -0.65
CA ASN A 130 -24.96 -5.82 -0.27
C ASN A 130 -25.27 -4.75 -1.33
N GLY A 131 -24.67 -4.82 -2.51
CA GLY A 131 -24.86 -3.84 -3.59
C GLY A 131 -24.23 -2.47 -3.31
N ILE A 132 -23.29 -2.38 -2.35
CA ILE A 132 -22.58 -1.15 -1.99
C ILE A 132 -21.29 -1.08 -2.82
N ALA A 133 -21.16 -0.06 -3.66
CA ALA A 133 -19.98 0.17 -4.51
C ALA A 133 -19.71 1.66 -4.72
N GLY A 134 -18.56 1.99 -5.32
CA GLY A 134 -18.17 3.38 -5.60
C GLY A 134 -18.26 4.27 -4.34
N ASN A 135 -18.82 5.46 -4.47
CA ASN A 135 -18.92 6.42 -3.36
C ASN A 135 -19.70 5.90 -2.15
N GLN A 136 -20.62 4.94 -2.32
CA GLN A 136 -21.34 4.34 -1.19
C GLN A 136 -20.42 3.49 -0.32
N HIS A 137 -19.40 2.87 -0.91
CA HIS A 137 -18.38 2.14 -0.17
C HIS A 137 -17.61 3.10 0.75
N LEU A 138 -17.06 4.17 0.19
CA LEU A 138 -16.35 5.21 0.96
C LEU A 138 -17.23 5.82 2.07
N ALA A 139 -18.49 6.12 1.77
CA ALA A 139 -19.45 6.63 2.75
C ALA A 139 -19.74 5.61 3.88
N THR A 140 -19.78 4.32 3.56
CA THR A 140 -19.99 3.25 4.54
C THR A 140 -18.81 3.15 5.51
N LEU A 141 -17.57 3.23 5.00
CA LEU A 141 -16.37 3.25 5.84
C LEU A 141 -16.32 4.51 6.72
N SER A 142 -16.71 5.67 6.18
CA SER A 142 -16.88 6.89 6.98
C SER A 142 -17.89 6.70 8.11
N GLY A 143 -19.00 6.01 7.85
CA GLY A 143 -19.98 5.61 8.86
C GLY A 143 -19.40 4.73 9.96
N TYR A 144 -18.55 3.76 9.61
CA TYR A 144 -17.82 2.94 10.59
C TYR A 144 -16.94 3.80 11.51
N TYR A 145 -16.09 4.68 10.94
CA TYR A 145 -15.24 5.55 11.75
C TYR A 145 -16.05 6.47 12.65
N LYS A 146 -17.18 6.99 12.16
CA LYS A 146 -18.09 7.82 12.96
C LYS A 146 -18.64 7.05 14.17
N SER A 147 -19.12 5.83 13.98
CA SER A 147 -19.63 4.99 15.08
C SER A 147 -18.52 4.63 16.07
N MET A 148 -17.38 4.15 15.57
CA MET A 148 -16.23 3.77 16.39
C MET A 148 -15.72 4.94 17.26
N LEU A 149 -15.62 6.15 16.69
CA LEU A 149 -15.16 7.33 17.44
C LEU A 149 -16.21 7.83 18.43
N ALA A 150 -17.50 7.64 18.14
CA ALA A 150 -18.58 8.04 19.07
C ALA A 150 -18.64 7.14 20.31
N ASP A 151 -18.25 5.87 20.20
CA ASP A 151 -18.21 4.93 21.34
C ASP A 151 -16.99 5.18 22.24
N LEU A 152 -15.86 5.63 21.69
CA LEU A 152 -14.69 6.02 22.50
C LEU A 152 -14.97 7.20 23.44
N ASP A 153 -15.80 8.16 23.02
CA ASP A 153 -16.21 9.31 23.84
C ASP A 153 -17.16 8.91 25.01
N ARG A 154 -17.69 7.67 25.03
CA ARG A 154 -18.63 7.19 26.06
C ARG A 154 -17.97 6.42 27.20
N ASP A 155 -16.76 5.92 26.96
CA ASP A 155 -15.98 5.13 27.92
C ASP A 155 -14.93 5.98 28.67
N GLU A 156 -14.83 7.28 28.38
CA GLU A 156 -14.06 8.31 29.14
C GLU A 156 -14.96 9.13 30.08
#